data_AF-A0A7J5VYH0-F1
#
_entry.id   AF-A0A7J5VYH0-F1
#
_cell.length_a   1.000
_cell.length_b   1.000
_cell.length_c   1.000
_cell.angle_alpha   90.00
_cell.angle_beta   90.00
_cell.angle_gamma   90.00
#
_symmetry.space_group_name_H-M   'P 1'
#
loop_
_entity.id
_entity.type
_entity.pdbx_description
1 polymer ?
#
loop_
_entity_poly.entity_id
_entity_poly.type
_entity_poly.pdbx_seq_one_letter_code
_entity_poly.pdbx_strand_id
1 'polypeptide(L)'
;MKNLYFELWVDAIVNAKDYKMNAPGWKSSTLWLLTTANALNVMLVLLWLDFFKIYKHNFFFNFHSDSFAVGLLEIFFNVFAPIGIINYFLIFFRDRYKRLMSRHTHYNGKLALYYSLTSIFLIVVTVIFVTVRA
;
A
#
# COMPACT_ATOMS: atom_id res chain seq x y z
N MET A 1 21.79 6.73 6.42
CA MET A 1 21.09 5.49 6.81
C MET A 1 20.19 5.08 5.64
N LYS A 2 20.33 3.85 5.15
CA LYS A 2 19.45 3.34 4.08
C LYS A 2 18.05 3.13 4.66
N ASN A 3 17.04 3.77 4.07
CA ASN A 3 15.65 3.60 4.48
C ASN A 3 14.89 3.01 3.28
N LEU A 4 14.65 1.70 3.35
CA LEU A 4 14.00 0.94 2.27
C LEU A 4 12.62 1.49 1.90
N TYR A 5 11.87 2.01 2.86
CA TYR A 5 10.58 2.64 2.58
C TYR A 5 10.75 3.86 1.68
N PHE A 6 11.67 4.78 1.98
CA PHE A 6 11.90 5.93 1.13
C PHE A 6 12.57 5.58 -0.21
N GLU A 7 13.45 4.58 -0.25
CA GLU A 7 14.03 4.06 -1.50
C GLU A 7 12.94 3.49 -2.42
N LEU A 8 11.98 2.73 -1.89
CA LEU A 8 10.82 2.22 -2.63
C LEU A 8 10.00 3.37 -3.25
N TRP A 9 9.70 4.40 -2.48
CA TRP A 9 8.95 5.56 -2.96
C TRP A 9 9.71 6.34 -4.03
N VAL A 10 11.00 6.60 -3.83
CA VAL A 10 11.84 7.28 -4.82
C VAL A 10 11.95 6.46 -6.10
N ASP A 11 12.12 5.15 -5.99
CA ASP A 11 12.17 4.25 -7.14
C ASP A 11 10.86 4.27 -7.95
N ALA A 12 9.71 4.27 -7.27
CA ALA A 12 8.40 4.37 -7.92
C ALA A 12 8.20 5.73 -8.62
N ILE A 13 8.52 6.84 -7.93
CA ILE A 13 8.33 8.19 -8.46
C ILE A 13 9.20 8.42 -9.70
N VAL A 14 10.49 8.09 -9.64
CA VAL A 14 11.43 8.30 -10.75
C VAL A 14 11.02 7.50 -11.99
N ASN A 15 10.36 6.36 -11.80
CA ASN A 15 9.98 5.47 -12.90
C ASN A 15 8.52 5.59 -13.34
N ALA A 16 7.71 6.39 -12.64
CA ALA A 16 6.37 6.73 -13.09
C ALA A 16 6.44 7.46 -14.44
N LYS A 17 5.82 6.87 -15.48
CA LYS A 17 5.74 7.46 -16.82
C LYS A 17 5.12 8.87 -16.76
N ASP A 18 4.06 9.01 -15.97
CA ASP A 18 3.35 10.27 -15.76
C ASP A 18 4.26 11.34 -15.13
N TYR A 19 5.18 10.95 -14.25
CA TYR A 19 6.18 11.86 -13.69
C TYR A 19 7.16 12.33 -14.78
N LYS A 20 7.68 11.39 -15.59
CA LYS A 20 8.59 11.71 -16.71
C LYS A 20 7.92 12.62 -17.76
N MET A 21 6.61 12.53 -17.91
CA MET A 21 5.82 13.36 -18.82
C MET A 21 5.26 14.63 -18.16
N ASN A 22 5.59 14.91 -16.88
CA ASN A 22 5.01 16.01 -16.09
C ASN A 22 3.47 16.05 -16.09
N ALA A 23 2.81 14.89 -16.19
CA ALA A 23 1.36 14.81 -16.25
C ALA A 23 0.73 15.21 -14.90
N PRO A 24 -0.33 16.03 -14.86
CA PRO A 24 -0.84 16.64 -13.63
C PRO A 24 -1.28 15.63 -12.54
N GLY A 25 -1.57 14.37 -12.91
CA GLY A 25 -2.02 13.31 -11.99
C GLY A 25 -0.95 12.41 -11.38
N TRP A 26 0.33 12.55 -11.76
CA TRP A 26 1.36 11.54 -11.43
C TRP A 26 1.52 11.28 -9.92
N LYS A 27 1.36 12.33 -9.09
CA LYS A 27 1.44 12.23 -7.62
C LYS A 27 0.34 11.31 -7.08
N SER A 28 -0.89 11.50 -7.57
CA SER A 28 -2.05 10.71 -7.17
C SER A 28 -1.89 9.25 -7.62
N SER A 29 -1.52 9.03 -8.88
CA SER A 29 -1.31 7.68 -9.42
C SER A 29 -0.25 6.91 -8.63
N THR A 30 0.89 7.55 -8.32
CA THR A 30 1.98 6.93 -7.55
C THR A 30 1.57 6.67 -6.11
N LEU A 31 0.85 7.62 -5.49
CA LEU A 31 0.32 7.48 -4.14
C LEU A 31 -0.63 6.28 -4.05
N TRP A 32 -1.58 6.16 -4.98
CA TRP A 32 -2.54 5.07 -5.00
C TRP A 32 -1.85 3.72 -5.19
N LEU A 33 -0.95 3.59 -6.16
CA LEU A 33 -0.25 2.34 -6.44
C LEU A 33 0.47 1.79 -5.20
N LEU A 34 1.33 2.60 -4.59
CA LEU A 34 2.09 2.15 -3.42
C LEU A 34 1.26 2.07 -2.14
N THR A 35 0.21 2.89 -2.01
CA THR A 35 -0.75 2.75 -0.91
C THR A 35 -1.49 1.44 -0.99
N THR A 36 -1.93 1.03 -2.18
CA THR A 36 -2.56 -0.27 -2.39
C THR A 36 -1.62 -1.40 -2.02
N ALA A 37 -0.38 -1.40 -2.51
CA ALA A 37 0.60 -2.43 -2.14
C ALA A 37 0.85 -2.50 -0.61
N ASN A 38 0.99 -1.34 0.05
CA ASN A 38 1.15 -1.28 1.50
C ASN A 38 -0.10 -1.77 2.25
N ALA A 39 -1.29 -1.39 1.80
CA ALA A 39 -2.56 -1.81 2.39
C ALA A 39 -2.77 -3.32 2.25
N LEU A 40 -2.44 -3.92 1.09
CA LEU A 40 -2.47 -5.36 0.88
C LEU A 40 -1.54 -6.10 1.85
N ASN A 41 -0.35 -5.55 2.11
CA ASN A 41 0.57 -6.13 3.11
C ASN A 41 0.00 -6.06 4.53
N VAL A 42 -0.69 -4.97 4.89
CA VAL A 42 -1.40 -4.88 6.19
C VAL A 42 -2.53 -5.91 6.25
N MET A 43 -3.35 -6.03 5.20
CA MET A 43 -4.40 -7.05 5.12
C MET A 43 -3.85 -8.46 5.26
N LEU A 44 -2.72 -8.76 4.60
CA LEU A 44 -2.05 -10.04 4.71
C LEU A 44 -1.70 -10.38 6.17
N VAL A 45 -1.11 -9.43 6.90
CA VAL A 45 -0.79 -9.62 8.32
C VAL A 45 -2.05 -9.85 9.14
N LEU A 46 -3.11 -9.06 8.91
CA LEU A 46 -4.38 -9.21 9.63
C LEU A 46 -5.04 -10.58 9.38
N LEU A 47 -5.02 -11.08 8.13
CA LEU A 47 -5.55 -12.41 7.80
C LEU A 47 -4.80 -13.52 8.53
N TRP A 48 -3.46 -13.45 8.60
CA TRP A 48 -2.68 -14.44 9.33
C TRP A 48 -2.93 -14.40 10.84
N LEU A 49 -3.03 -13.20 11.41
CA LEU A 49 -3.34 -13.05 12.84
C LEU A 49 -4.72 -13.61 13.20
N ASP A 50 -5.70 -13.42 12.32
CA ASP A 50 -7.05 -13.98 12.46
C ASP A 50 -7.04 -15.51 12.29
N PHE A 51 -6.35 -16.02 11.28
CA PHE A 51 -6.18 -17.46 11.02
C PHE A 51 -5.58 -18.21 12.23
N PHE A 52 -4.56 -17.65 12.87
CA PHE A 52 -3.96 -18.22 14.08
C PHE A 52 -4.73 -17.90 15.36
N LYS A 53 -5.87 -17.20 15.28
CA LYS A 53 -6.68 -16.75 16.43
C LYS A 53 -5.88 -15.95 17.46
N ILE A 54 -4.81 -15.28 17.03
CA ILE A 54 -3.96 -14.43 17.87
C ILE A 54 -4.64 -13.10 18.13
N TYR A 55 -5.35 -12.59 17.12
CA TYR A 55 -6.04 -11.31 17.20
C TYR A 55 -7.34 -11.38 16.42
N LYS A 56 -8.45 -11.07 17.09
CA LYS A 56 -9.72 -10.83 16.42
C LYS A 56 -9.77 -9.36 16.03
N HIS A 57 -9.75 -9.10 14.73
CA HIS A 57 -9.77 -7.74 14.22
C HIS A 57 -11.07 -7.04 14.62
N ASN A 58 -10.95 -5.94 15.37
CA ASN A 58 -12.06 -5.04 15.66
C ASN A 58 -11.83 -3.78 14.83
N PHE A 59 -12.47 -3.73 13.66
CA PHE A 59 -12.45 -2.53 12.83
C PHE A 59 -13.09 -1.36 13.58
N PHE A 60 -12.45 -0.19 13.50
CA PHE A 60 -12.98 1.06 14.06
C PHE A 60 -14.29 1.45 13.40
N PHE A 61 -14.35 1.27 12.07
CA PHE A 61 -15.58 1.40 11.31
C PHE A 61 -16.14 0.01 11.02
N ASN A 62 -17.24 -0.32 11.68
CA ASN A 62 -18.03 -1.51 11.42
C ASN A 62 -19.43 -1.05 11.02
N PHE A 63 -19.70 -1.13 9.73
CA PHE A 63 -20.93 -0.75 9.09
C PHE A 63 -21.91 -1.94 9.01
N HIS A 64 -21.90 -2.87 9.98
CA HIS A 64 -22.92 -3.91 10.25
C HIS A 64 -23.88 -4.21 9.08
N SER A 65 -23.34 -4.74 7.98
CA SER A 65 -24.10 -5.02 6.75
C SER A 65 -23.44 -6.15 5.97
N ASP A 66 -24.25 -7.07 5.47
CA ASP A 66 -23.77 -8.19 4.63
C ASP A 66 -23.53 -7.76 3.17
N SER A 67 -23.70 -6.47 2.85
CA SER A 67 -23.45 -5.96 1.51
C SER A 67 -21.95 -5.92 1.18
N PHE A 68 -21.58 -6.53 0.06
CA PHE A 68 -20.21 -6.49 -0.46
C PHE A 68 -19.66 -5.06 -0.58
N ALA A 69 -20.49 -4.11 -1.04
CA ALA A 69 -20.09 -2.71 -1.16
C ALA A 69 -19.77 -2.07 0.20
N VAL A 70 -20.51 -2.47 1.25
CA VAL A 70 -20.27 -1.99 2.61
C VAL A 70 -18.98 -2.59 3.17
N GLY A 71 -18.72 -3.87 2.94
CA GLY A 71 -17.45 -4.51 3.30
C GLY A 71 -16.24 -3.86 2.62
N LEU A 72 -16.35 -3.43 1.35
CA LEU A 72 -15.30 -2.66 0.69
C LEU A 72 -15.06 -1.29 1.35
N LEU A 73 -16.11 -0.60 1.78
CA LEU A 73 -15.98 0.66 2.51
C LEU A 73 -15.32 0.45 3.88
N GLU A 74 -15.66 -0.62 4.59
CA GLU A 74 -14.98 -0.98 5.86
C GLU A 74 -13.48 -1.17 5.64
N ILE A 75 -13.09 -1.99 4.65
CA ILE A 75 -11.68 -2.19 4.31
C ILE A 75 -11.02 -0.87 3.93
N PHE A 76 -11.72 -0.04 3.15
CA PHE A 76 -11.20 1.26 2.75
C PHE A 76 -10.88 2.15 3.95
N PHE A 77 -11.85 2.36 4.85
CA PHE A 77 -11.68 3.26 5.99
C PHE A 77 -10.75 2.72 7.06
N ASN A 78 -10.71 1.40 7.28
CA ASN A 78 -9.88 0.80 8.32
C ASN A 78 -8.45 0.51 7.88
N VAL A 79 -8.21 0.31 6.58
CA VAL A 79 -6.89 -0.08 6.06
C VAL A 79 -6.34 0.93 5.06
N PHE A 80 -7.06 1.21 3.97
CA PHE A 80 -6.51 2.04 2.90
C PHE A 80 -6.37 3.50 3.30
N ALA A 81 -7.40 4.10 3.90
CA ALA A 81 -7.41 5.49 4.31
C ALA A 81 -6.27 5.83 5.29
N PRO A 82 -6.08 5.12 6.43
CA PRO A 82 -4.99 5.45 7.35
C PRO A 82 -3.61 5.30 6.71
N ILE A 83 -3.39 4.23 5.92
CA ILE A 83 -2.12 4.01 5.21
C ILE A 83 -1.89 5.10 4.15
N GLY A 84 -2.93 5.47 3.40
CA GLY A 84 -2.87 6.53 2.41
C GLY A 84 -2.57 7.89 3.02
N ILE A 85 -3.18 8.21 4.16
CA ILE A 85 -2.90 9.43 4.92
C ILE A 85 -1.42 9.46 5.36
N ILE A 86 -0.94 8.38 5.97
CA ILE A 86 0.47 8.26 6.39
C ILE A 86 1.41 8.45 5.20
N ASN A 87 1.18 7.74 4.09
CA ASN A 87 1.99 7.84 2.89
C ASN A 87 1.98 9.25 2.30
N TYR A 88 0.81 9.89 2.21
CA TYR A 88 0.70 11.27 1.74
C TYR A 88 1.54 12.22 2.59
N PHE A 89 1.41 12.13 3.92
CA PHE A 89 2.18 12.97 4.81
C PHE A 89 3.68 12.69 4.68
N LEU A 90 4.12 11.44 4.71
CA LEU A 90 5.55 11.11 4.66
C LEU A 90 6.22 11.49 3.34
N ILE A 91 5.50 11.38 2.22
CA ILE A 91 6.10 11.48 0.88
C ILE A 91 5.77 12.80 0.18
N PHE A 92 4.50 13.18 0.11
CA PHE A 92 4.08 14.28 -0.76
C PHE A 92 3.84 15.60 -0.03
N PHE A 93 3.53 15.57 1.26
CA PHE A 93 3.26 16.79 2.04
C PHE A 93 4.45 17.76 1.99
N ARG A 94 4.16 19.03 1.65
CA ARG A 94 5.14 20.10 1.46
C ARG A 94 6.27 19.71 0.48
N ASP A 95 5.91 19.01 -0.60
CA ASP A 95 6.83 18.53 -1.65
C ASP A 95 8.04 17.75 -1.10
N ARG A 96 7.86 17.02 0.01
CA ARG A 96 8.92 16.21 0.65
C ARG A 96 9.63 15.27 -0.33
N TYR A 97 8.91 14.73 -1.31
CA TYR A 97 9.45 13.84 -2.33
C TYR A 97 10.66 14.43 -3.06
N LYS A 98 10.69 15.75 -3.33
CA LYS A 98 11.84 16.41 -4.00
C LYS A 98 13.13 16.21 -3.20
N ARG A 99 13.03 16.30 -1.87
CA ARG A 99 14.16 16.09 -0.94
C ARG A 99 14.50 14.61 -0.78
N LEU A 100 13.51 13.73 -0.89
CA LEU A 100 13.74 12.29 -0.82
C LEU A 100 14.51 11.81 -2.06
N MET A 101 14.13 12.31 -3.24
CA MET A 101 14.77 12.00 -4.51
C MET A 101 16.24 12.43 -4.58
N SER A 102 16.63 13.52 -3.90
CA SER A 102 18.04 13.94 -3.84
C SER A 102 18.88 13.17 -2.83
N ARG A 103 18.26 12.36 -1.96
CA ARG A 103 18.94 11.69 -0.84
C ARG A 103 18.94 10.16 -0.93
N HIS A 104 18.03 9.56 -1.69
CA HIS A 104 17.89 8.12 -1.81
C HIS A 104 18.20 7.67 -3.23
N THR A 105 18.75 6.45 -3.33
CA THR A 105 19.03 5.82 -4.61
C THR A 105 17.74 5.27 -5.23
N HIS A 106 17.72 5.18 -6.56
CA HIS A 106 16.68 4.49 -7.32
C HIS A 106 17.27 3.27 -8.02
N TYR A 107 16.42 2.29 -8.32
CA TYR A 107 16.75 0.99 -8.89
C TYR A 107 16.04 0.77 -10.24
N ASN A 108 15.81 1.85 -10.98
CA ASN A 108 15.14 1.86 -12.30
C ASN A 108 13.74 1.21 -12.28
N GLY A 109 13.02 1.35 -11.17
CA GLY A 109 11.63 0.94 -11.02
C GLY A 109 11.49 -0.53 -10.63
N LYS A 110 12.60 -1.28 -10.62
CA LYS A 110 12.59 -2.71 -10.32
C LYS A 110 12.18 -2.96 -8.88
N LEU A 111 12.64 -2.13 -7.93
CA LEU A 111 12.28 -2.29 -6.52
C LEU A 111 10.78 -2.06 -6.33
N ALA A 112 10.25 -0.97 -6.88
CA ALA A 112 8.82 -0.67 -6.82
C ALA A 112 7.95 -1.74 -7.50
N LEU A 113 8.38 -2.24 -8.65
CA LEU A 113 7.69 -3.30 -9.39
C LEU A 113 7.68 -4.62 -8.62
N TYR A 114 8.85 -5.11 -8.19
CA TYR A 114 8.95 -6.36 -7.45
C TYR A 114 8.17 -6.30 -6.13
N TYR A 115 8.25 -5.18 -5.41
CA TYR A 115 7.47 -4.98 -4.20
C TYR A 115 5.96 -5.11 -4.47
N SER A 116 5.44 -4.37 -5.46
CA SER A 116 4.02 -4.35 -5.77
C SER A 116 3.51 -5.72 -6.24
N LEU A 117 4.27 -6.39 -7.13
CA LEU A 117 3.92 -7.74 -7.60
C LEU A 117 3.96 -8.77 -6.47
N THR A 118 4.97 -8.69 -5.59
CA THR A 118 5.10 -9.59 -4.45
C THR A 118 3.95 -9.39 -3.47
N SER A 119 3.57 -8.14 -3.17
CA SER A 119 2.40 -7.84 -2.33
C SER A 119 1.12 -8.47 -2.87
N ILE A 120 0.86 -8.30 -4.18
CA ILE A 120 -0.32 -8.88 -4.84
C ILE A 120 -0.26 -10.42 -4.83
N PHE A 121 0.89 -11.00 -5.16
CA PHE A 121 1.04 -12.45 -5.15
C PHE A 121 0.81 -13.04 -3.76
N LEU A 122 1.42 -12.45 -2.73
CA LEU A 122 1.32 -12.94 -1.36
C LEU A 122 -0.11 -12.87 -0.82
N ILE A 123 -0.86 -11.79 -1.09
CA ILE A 123 -2.24 -11.69 -0.63
C ILE A 123 -3.14 -12.71 -1.35
N VAL A 124 -2.96 -12.93 -2.65
CA VAL A 124 -3.74 -13.92 -3.41
C VAL A 124 -3.49 -15.33 -2.85
N VAL A 125 -2.22 -15.71 -2.66
CA VAL A 125 -1.86 -17.00 -2.07
C VAL A 125 -2.43 -17.14 -0.66
N THR A 126 -2.35 -16.09 0.16
CA THR A 126 -2.86 -16.10 1.54
C THR A 126 -4.37 -16.29 1.56
N VAL A 127 -5.13 -15.57 0.74
CA VAL A 127 -6.59 -15.71 0.66
C VAL A 127 -6.97 -17.12 0.25
N ILE A 128 -6.34 -17.67 -0.81
CA ILE A 128 -6.60 -19.06 -1.24
C ILE A 128 -6.32 -20.04 -0.09
N PHE A 129 -5.18 -19.89 0.59
CA PHE A 129 -4.79 -20.79 1.67
C PHE A 129 -5.75 -20.74 2.86
N VAL A 130 -6.10 -19.54 3.31
CA VAL A 130 -7.01 -19.32 4.44
C VAL A 130 -8.42 -19.83 4.10
N THR A 131 -8.92 -19.57 2.90
CA THR A 131 -10.25 -20.02 2.48
C THR A 131 -10.35 -21.53 2.30
N VAL A 132 -9.29 -22.22 1.85
CA VAL A 132 -9.30 -23.69 1.70
C VAL A 132 -9.25 -24.42 3.05
N ARG A 133 -8.68 -23.78 4.09
CA ARG A 133 -8.51 -24.38 5.42
C ARG A 133 -9.52 -23.93 6.48
N ALA A 134 -10.30 -22.88 6.21
CA ALA A 134 -11.39 -22.41 7.06
C ALA A 134 -12.66 -23.25 6.87
#